data_AF-A0A8X7CRD6-F1
#
_entry.id   AF-A0A8X7CRD6-F1
#
_cell.length_a   1.000
_cell.length_b   1.000
_cell.length_c   1.000
_cell.angle_alpha   90.00
_cell.angle_beta   90.00
_cell.angle_gamma   90.00
#
_symmetry.space_group_name_H-M   'P 1'
#
loop_
_entity.id
_entity.type
_entity.pdbx_description
1 polymer ?
#
loop_
_entity_poly.entity_id
_entity_poly.type
_entity_poly.pdbx_seq_one_letter_code
_entity_poly.pdbx_strand_id
1 'polypeptide(L)'
;MSWIWASILISFIECIDGAFSHDCNSSESVACRREFENLKSFQERYQYTSDNQTLSEMCWKQLLALKCVNSFAEECLPEDEQAVFKTLIKGSDKFFDYFCVENSSLRKEYLRQSACLKTISSELDECTAEYVESQKLLDSSASPKTLKQRTCCIYFENIRCSSNATSEACGQEAGELVSELWRLLGGTYLNQLCEPYSEYDSESCTPASKSIRLTPRTNILGVLFPFLFGAASRYLRQEG
;
A
#
# COMPACT_ATOMS: atom_id res chain seq x y z
N MET A 1 -19.90 4.26 -6.48
CA MET A 1 -19.88 4.72 -5.07
C MET A 1 -18.89 3.83 -4.35
N SER A 2 -17.61 4.16 -4.39
CA SER A 2 -16.55 3.22 -4.01
C SER A 2 -15.92 3.62 -2.69
N TRP A 3 -16.43 2.98 -1.64
CA TRP A 3 -15.87 2.76 -0.30
C TRP A 3 -14.46 2.10 -0.30
N ILE A 4 -13.78 2.07 -1.45
CA ILE A 4 -12.64 1.19 -1.79
C ILE A 4 -11.30 1.87 -1.50
N TRP A 5 -11.17 3.16 -1.85
CA TRP A 5 -10.05 4.01 -1.44
C TRP A 5 -10.16 4.46 0.01
N ALA A 6 -11.33 4.21 0.60
CA ALA A 6 -11.45 4.19 2.02
C ALA A 6 -10.49 3.19 2.62
N SER A 7 -10.34 1.98 2.10
CA SER A 7 -9.59 0.93 2.79
C SER A 7 -8.07 0.98 2.68
N ILE A 8 -7.45 1.52 1.62
CA ILE A 8 -5.98 1.65 1.58
C ILE A 8 -5.51 2.77 2.50
N LEU A 9 -6.25 3.87 2.48
CA LEU A 9 -6.04 4.97 3.39
C LEU A 9 -6.73 4.74 4.73
N ILE A 10 -7.60 3.74 4.91
CA ILE A 10 -8.14 3.21 6.18
C ILE A 10 -7.25 2.12 6.72
N SER A 11 -6.40 1.44 5.96
CA SER A 11 -5.29 0.67 6.55
C SER A 11 -4.11 1.58 6.90
N PHE A 12 -4.03 2.77 6.29
CA PHE A 12 -3.15 3.88 6.72
C PHE A 12 -3.82 4.81 7.76
N ILE A 13 -5.17 4.88 7.83
CA ILE A 13 -5.99 5.62 8.82
C ILE A 13 -6.29 4.73 10.05
N GLU A 14 -6.38 3.41 9.91
CA GLU A 14 -6.29 2.40 10.99
C GLU A 14 -4.80 2.12 11.31
N CYS A 15 -3.91 2.44 10.35
CA CYS A 15 -2.52 2.96 10.46
C CYS A 15 -2.27 4.11 11.42
N ILE A 16 -3.35 4.77 11.70
CA ILE A 16 -3.42 5.99 12.43
C ILE A 16 -4.11 5.48 13.70
N ASP A 17 -5.32 4.90 13.70
CA ASP A 17 -5.98 4.39 14.93
C ASP A 17 -5.25 3.27 15.72
N GLY A 18 -4.47 2.40 15.08
CA GLY A 18 -3.68 1.34 15.73
C GLY A 18 -2.30 1.79 16.22
N ALA A 19 -1.69 2.76 15.53
CA ALA A 19 -0.51 3.50 16.00
C ALA A 19 -0.91 4.61 17.01
N PHE A 20 -2.17 5.04 17.01
CA PHE A 20 -2.80 5.99 17.94
C PHE A 20 -3.30 5.32 19.23
N SER A 21 -2.84 4.12 19.55
CA SER A 21 -2.93 3.69 20.97
C SER A 21 -2.08 4.60 21.87
N HIS A 22 -1.19 5.41 21.29
CA HIS A 22 -0.64 6.63 21.87
C HIS A 22 -1.48 7.85 21.43
N ASP A 23 -2.12 8.54 22.38
CA ASP A 23 -2.90 9.77 22.16
C ASP A 23 -2.05 10.90 21.53
N CYS A 24 -1.87 10.90 20.21
CA CYS A 24 -1.18 11.97 19.50
C CYS A 24 -2.16 12.99 18.90
N ASN A 25 -2.55 13.96 19.73
CA ASN A 25 -3.50 15.02 19.39
C ASN A 25 -2.83 16.40 19.33
N SER A 26 -1.73 16.53 18.58
CA SER A 26 -1.22 17.84 18.19
C SER A 26 -2.14 18.46 17.13
N SER A 27 -2.21 19.79 17.07
CA SER A 27 -2.95 20.47 15.99
C SER A 27 -2.41 20.12 14.61
N GLU A 28 -1.12 19.82 14.53
CA GLU A 28 -0.41 19.41 13.31
C GLU A 28 -0.80 17.99 12.90
N SER A 29 -0.93 17.03 13.83
CA SER A 29 -1.39 15.67 13.53
C SER A 29 -2.85 15.64 13.08
N VAL A 30 -3.72 16.48 13.65
CA VAL A 30 -5.13 16.63 13.22
C VAL A 30 -5.22 17.20 11.81
N ALA A 31 -4.45 18.26 11.52
CA ALA A 31 -4.38 18.83 10.17
C ALA A 31 -3.87 17.79 9.16
N CYS A 32 -2.93 16.96 9.57
CA CYS A 32 -2.38 15.90 8.75
C CYS A 32 -3.40 14.89 8.29
N ARG A 33 -4.21 14.37 9.23
CA ARG A 33 -5.30 13.43 8.92
C ARG A 33 -6.26 14.00 7.88
N ARG A 34 -6.61 15.28 8.02
CA ARG A 34 -7.50 15.97 7.09
C ARG A 34 -6.92 16.10 5.68
N GLU A 35 -5.64 16.43 5.55
CA GLU A 35 -5.00 16.50 4.23
C GLU A 35 -4.91 15.13 3.56
N PHE A 36 -4.74 14.08 4.34
CA PHE A 36 -4.74 12.71 3.86
C PHE A 36 -6.13 12.28 3.34
N GLU A 37 -7.21 12.65 4.04
CA GLU A 37 -8.59 12.46 3.58
C GLU A 37 -8.88 13.26 2.29
N ASN A 38 -8.34 14.48 2.16
CA ASN A 38 -8.46 15.25 0.94
C ASN A 38 -7.75 14.56 -0.23
N LEU A 39 -6.51 14.10 -0.01
CA LEU A 39 -5.73 13.35 -1.01
C LEU A 39 -6.50 12.11 -1.47
N LYS A 40 -7.05 11.33 -0.54
CA LYS A 40 -7.90 10.17 -0.84
C LYS A 40 -8.99 10.49 -1.83
N SER A 41 -9.81 11.48 -1.50
CA SER A 41 -10.95 11.88 -2.31
C SER A 41 -10.54 12.38 -3.70
N PHE A 42 -9.33 12.95 -3.80
CA PHE A 42 -8.75 13.39 -5.05
C PHE A 42 -8.28 12.20 -5.90
N GLN A 43 -7.55 11.24 -5.30
CA GLN A 43 -7.10 10.03 -5.97
C GLN A 43 -8.28 9.20 -6.49
N GLU A 44 -9.30 9.00 -5.65
CA GLU A 44 -10.58 8.34 -6.03
C GLU A 44 -11.17 8.85 -7.35
N ARG A 45 -11.01 10.15 -7.60
CA ARG A 45 -11.56 10.81 -8.78
C ARG A 45 -10.62 10.77 -9.99
N TYR A 46 -9.30 10.68 -9.77
CA TYR A 46 -8.28 10.97 -10.78
C TYR A 46 -7.17 9.91 -10.93
N GLN A 47 -7.32 8.72 -10.33
CA GLN A 47 -6.28 7.69 -10.21
C GLN A 47 -5.63 7.19 -11.52
N TYR A 48 -6.30 7.37 -12.64
CA TYR A 48 -5.82 6.99 -13.98
C TYR A 48 -5.87 8.18 -14.94
N THR A 49 -5.59 9.38 -14.43
CA THR A 49 -5.63 10.59 -15.25
C THR A 49 -4.55 10.57 -16.32
N SER A 50 -4.96 10.85 -17.56
CA SER A 50 -4.06 11.15 -18.67
C SER A 50 -3.77 12.64 -18.81
N ASP A 51 -4.37 13.47 -17.95
CA ASP A 51 -4.15 14.91 -17.94
C ASP A 51 -2.95 15.28 -17.08
N ASN A 52 -1.97 15.93 -17.70
CA ASN A 52 -0.70 16.27 -17.06
C ASN A 52 -0.88 17.27 -15.90
N GLN A 53 -1.81 18.21 -16.02
CA GLN A 53 -2.09 19.19 -14.97
C GLN A 53 -2.68 18.52 -13.73
N THR A 54 -3.66 17.64 -13.92
CA THR A 54 -4.28 16.82 -12.87
C THR A 54 -3.24 15.90 -12.23
N LEU A 55 -2.34 15.31 -13.02
CA LEU A 55 -1.24 14.48 -12.52
C LEU A 55 -0.25 15.30 -11.68
N SER A 56 0.05 16.55 -12.06
CA SER A 56 0.88 17.45 -11.25
C SER A 56 0.20 17.84 -9.94
N GLU A 57 -1.11 18.07 -9.94
CA GLU A 57 -1.86 18.32 -8.71
C GLU A 57 -1.87 17.09 -7.79
N MET A 58 -2.07 15.88 -8.35
CA MET A 58 -1.98 14.63 -7.59
C MET A 58 -0.62 14.48 -6.93
N CYS A 59 0.44 14.73 -7.69
CA CYS A 59 1.82 14.71 -7.21
C CYS A 59 2.07 15.68 -6.07
N TRP A 60 1.61 16.93 -6.20
CA TRP A 60 1.75 17.93 -5.14
C TRP A 60 1.05 17.49 -3.84
N LYS A 61 -0.20 17.00 -3.94
CA LYS A 61 -0.96 16.52 -2.77
C LYS A 61 -0.30 15.30 -2.14
N GLN A 62 0.22 14.38 -2.93
CA GLN A 62 0.89 13.18 -2.42
C GLN A 62 2.19 13.51 -1.69
N LEU A 63 3.04 14.36 -2.27
CA LEU A 63 4.28 14.79 -1.63
C LEU A 63 4.00 15.54 -0.32
N LEU A 64 2.91 16.33 -0.27
CA LEU A 64 2.45 16.96 0.97
C LEU A 64 2.03 15.90 2.01
N ALA A 65 1.26 14.90 1.60
CA ALA A 65 0.85 13.81 2.48
C ALA A 65 2.03 13.00 3.00
N LEU A 66 3.02 12.66 2.17
CA LEU A 66 4.23 11.94 2.60
C LEU A 66 5.03 12.72 3.64
N LYS A 67 5.22 14.03 3.43
CA LYS A 67 5.85 14.91 4.43
C LYS A 67 5.09 14.88 5.75
N CYS A 68 3.77 14.94 5.64
CA CYS A 68 2.89 14.97 6.78
C CYS A 68 2.96 13.69 7.63
N VAL A 69 2.89 12.53 6.99
CA VAL A 69 2.98 11.24 7.70
C VAL A 69 4.40 11.03 8.26
N ASN A 70 5.44 11.52 7.59
CA ASN A 70 6.79 11.53 8.16
C ASN A 70 6.88 12.35 9.45
N SER A 71 6.40 13.60 9.44
CA SER A 71 6.39 14.46 10.65
C SER A 71 5.56 13.83 11.77
N PHE A 72 4.40 13.29 11.42
CA PHE A 72 3.57 12.55 12.36
C PHE A 72 4.34 11.39 13.00
N ALA A 73 5.05 10.58 12.21
CA ALA A 73 5.81 9.45 12.72
C ALA A 73 6.90 9.89 13.70
N GLU A 74 7.61 10.97 13.38
CA GLU A 74 8.68 11.53 14.22
C GLU A 74 8.17 12.09 15.55
N GLU A 75 6.98 12.70 15.54
CA GLU A 75 6.37 13.30 16.72
C GLU A 75 5.66 12.29 17.62
N CYS A 76 5.01 11.28 17.02
CA CYS A 76 4.00 10.49 17.71
C CYS A 76 4.41 9.03 17.95
N LEU A 77 5.36 8.49 17.20
CA LEU A 77 5.79 7.09 17.37
C LEU A 77 7.01 6.98 18.29
N PRO A 78 7.10 5.91 19.10
CA PRO A 78 8.33 5.54 19.80
C PRO A 78 9.54 5.39 18.85
N GLU A 79 10.76 5.63 19.34
CA GLU A 79 11.97 5.61 18.50
C GLU A 79 12.18 4.30 17.71
N ASP A 80 11.86 3.15 18.31
CA ASP A 80 11.97 1.85 17.65
C ASP A 80 10.92 1.66 16.55
N GLU A 81 9.74 2.25 16.73
CA GLU A 81 8.68 2.26 15.72
C GLU A 81 8.99 3.23 14.57
N GLN A 82 9.59 4.39 14.85
CA GLN A 82 10.01 5.34 13.82
C GLN A 82 10.93 4.71 12.77
N ALA A 83 11.89 3.88 13.21
CA ALA A 83 12.82 3.21 12.29
C ALA A 83 12.10 2.21 11.36
N VAL A 84 11.12 1.48 11.89
CA VAL A 84 10.28 0.56 11.11
C VAL A 84 9.42 1.34 10.13
N PHE A 85 8.73 2.39 10.59
CA PHE A 85 7.92 3.26 9.76
C PHE A 85 8.72 3.85 8.59
N LYS A 86 9.87 4.48 8.90
CA LYS A 86 10.79 5.05 7.89
C LYS A 86 11.23 4.00 6.86
N THR A 87 11.43 2.76 7.28
CA THR A 87 11.76 1.66 6.36
C THR A 87 10.60 1.30 5.43
N LEU A 88 9.38 1.23 5.96
CA LEU A 88 8.19 0.84 5.21
C LEU A 88 7.80 1.87 4.14
N ILE A 89 7.88 3.17 4.45
CA ILE A 89 7.45 4.21 3.52
C ILE A 89 8.54 4.66 2.53
N LYS A 90 9.80 4.25 2.73
CA LYS A 90 10.94 4.66 1.90
C LYS A 90 10.77 4.33 0.42
N GLY A 91 10.06 3.23 0.11
CA GLY A 91 9.71 2.85 -1.26
C GLY A 91 8.82 3.92 -1.91
N SER A 92 7.67 4.17 -1.30
CA SER A 92 6.71 5.21 -1.71
C SER A 92 7.33 6.60 -1.79
N ASP A 93 8.13 6.99 -0.80
CA ASP A 93 8.82 8.29 -0.76
C ASP A 93 9.70 8.49 -2.01
N LYS A 94 10.57 7.53 -2.29
CA LYS A 94 11.42 7.53 -3.49
C LYS A 94 10.63 7.43 -4.79
N PHE A 95 9.56 6.64 -4.80
CA PHE A 95 8.69 6.52 -5.96
C PHE A 95 8.11 7.88 -6.33
N PHE A 96 7.51 8.58 -5.37
CA PHE A 96 6.90 9.88 -5.63
C PHE A 96 7.94 10.96 -5.94
N ASP A 97 9.09 10.96 -5.28
CA ASP A 97 10.20 11.86 -5.62
C ASP A 97 10.66 11.70 -7.08
N TYR A 98 10.64 10.48 -7.63
CA TYR A 98 11.02 10.24 -9.03
C TYR A 98 9.85 10.45 -10.01
N PHE A 99 8.69 9.90 -9.70
CA PHE A 99 7.49 9.94 -10.53
C PHE A 99 6.95 11.36 -10.70
N CYS A 100 7.06 12.19 -9.67
CA CYS A 100 6.50 13.54 -9.67
C CYS A 100 7.39 14.61 -10.32
N VAL A 101 8.59 14.24 -10.78
CA VAL A 101 9.39 15.10 -11.65
C VAL A 101 8.74 15.16 -13.02
N GLU A 102 8.33 16.35 -13.48
CA GLU A 102 7.54 16.57 -14.71
C GLU A 102 8.10 15.89 -15.97
N ASN A 103 9.41 15.68 -16.03
CA ASN A 103 10.11 15.14 -17.18
C ASN A 103 10.74 13.76 -16.97
N SER A 104 10.47 13.09 -15.84
CA SER A 104 10.99 11.74 -15.60
C SER A 104 10.49 10.75 -16.65
N SER A 105 11.31 9.74 -16.95
CA SER A 105 10.94 8.71 -17.92
C SER A 105 9.68 7.96 -17.49
N LEU A 106 9.58 7.64 -16.19
CA LEU A 106 8.46 6.91 -15.61
C LEU A 106 7.15 7.69 -15.72
N ARG A 107 7.16 9.01 -15.48
CA ARG A 107 5.96 9.85 -15.66
C ARG A 107 5.50 9.88 -17.12
N LYS A 108 6.44 10.03 -18.05
CA LYS A 108 6.15 10.04 -19.49
C LYS A 108 5.56 8.72 -19.95
N GLU A 109 6.11 7.62 -19.45
CA GLU A 109 5.62 6.28 -19.76
C GLU A 109 4.23 6.04 -19.18
N TYR A 110 3.99 6.42 -17.91
CA TYR A 110 2.64 6.40 -17.33
C TYR A 110 1.64 7.21 -18.14
N LEU A 111 1.96 8.46 -18.50
CA LEU A 111 1.06 9.30 -19.28
C LEU A 111 0.73 8.66 -20.64
N ARG A 112 1.69 7.98 -21.27
CA ARG A 112 1.45 7.27 -22.53
C ARG A 112 0.44 6.13 -22.38
N GLN A 113 0.51 5.36 -21.29
CA GLN A 113 -0.37 4.21 -21.04
C GLN A 113 -1.70 4.59 -20.35
N SER A 114 -1.75 5.73 -19.66
CA SER A 114 -2.84 6.15 -18.77
C SER A 114 -4.23 6.15 -19.41
N ALA A 115 -4.34 6.51 -20.70
CA ALA A 115 -5.62 6.52 -21.41
C ALA A 115 -6.23 5.12 -21.52
N CYS A 116 -5.40 4.08 -21.72
CA CYS A 116 -5.86 2.69 -21.71
C CYS A 116 -6.07 2.16 -20.29
N LEU A 117 -5.16 2.48 -19.34
CA LEU A 117 -5.35 2.09 -17.94
C LEU A 117 -6.69 2.59 -17.39
N LYS A 118 -7.13 3.78 -17.81
CA LYS A 118 -8.44 4.32 -17.46
C LYS A 118 -9.62 3.48 -17.97
N THR A 119 -9.49 2.77 -19.09
CA THR A 119 -10.59 1.93 -19.61
C THR A 119 -10.75 0.63 -18.82
N ILE A 120 -9.69 0.19 -18.13
CA ILE A 120 -9.67 -1.00 -17.28
C ILE A 120 -9.59 -0.67 -15.79
N SER A 121 -10.00 0.54 -15.41
CA SER A 121 -9.87 1.01 -14.03
C SER A 121 -10.63 0.12 -13.06
N SER A 122 -11.74 -0.49 -13.49
CA SER A 122 -12.55 -1.36 -12.62
C SER A 122 -11.80 -2.64 -12.27
N GLU A 123 -11.10 -3.23 -13.23
CA GLU A 123 -10.32 -4.46 -13.08
C GLU A 123 -9.09 -4.22 -12.19
N LEU A 124 -8.42 -3.09 -12.40
CA LEU A 124 -7.30 -2.68 -11.53
C LEU A 124 -7.76 -2.37 -10.10
N ASP A 125 -8.92 -1.74 -9.95
CA ASP A 125 -9.53 -1.47 -8.65
C ASP A 125 -9.94 -2.77 -7.94
N GLU A 126 -10.39 -3.79 -8.67
CA GLU A 126 -10.71 -5.12 -8.13
C GLU A 126 -9.46 -5.84 -7.61
N CYS A 127 -8.37 -5.89 -8.40
CA CYS A 127 -7.07 -6.42 -7.94
C CYS A 127 -6.60 -5.74 -6.65
N THR A 128 -6.71 -4.41 -6.61
CA THR A 128 -6.33 -3.62 -5.45
C THR A 128 -7.25 -3.88 -4.24
N ALA A 129 -8.54 -4.07 -4.47
CA ALA A 129 -9.49 -4.40 -3.41
C ALA A 129 -9.19 -5.77 -2.80
N GLU A 130 -8.91 -6.79 -3.61
CA GLU A 130 -8.53 -8.12 -3.14
C GLU A 130 -7.23 -8.10 -2.34
N TYR A 131 -6.24 -7.31 -2.78
CA TYR A 131 -4.99 -7.09 -2.03
C TYR A 131 -5.27 -6.58 -0.62
N VAL A 132 -6.10 -5.54 -0.51
CA VAL A 132 -6.44 -4.91 0.77
C VAL A 132 -7.24 -5.85 1.67
N GLU A 133 -8.26 -6.51 1.14
CA GLU A 133 -9.06 -7.46 1.92
C GLU A 133 -8.21 -8.65 2.39
N SER A 134 -7.30 -9.14 1.56
CA SER A 134 -6.40 -10.23 1.94
C SER A 134 -5.42 -9.83 3.04
N GLN A 135 -4.95 -8.57 3.05
CA GLN A 135 -4.13 -8.05 4.14
C GLN A 135 -4.89 -8.00 5.47
N LYS A 136 -6.17 -7.61 5.46
CA LYS A 136 -7.03 -7.60 6.65
C LYS A 136 -7.24 -8.99 7.25
N LEU A 137 -7.14 -10.03 6.43
CA LEU A 137 -7.28 -11.43 6.86
C LEU A 137 -5.96 -12.03 7.41
N LEU A 138 -4.87 -11.26 7.43
CA LEU A 138 -3.62 -11.71 8.03
C LEU A 138 -3.77 -11.86 9.54
N ASP A 139 -3.76 -13.11 9.99
CA ASP A 139 -3.77 -13.46 11.41
C ASP A 139 -2.43 -13.11 12.06
N SER A 140 -2.44 -12.08 12.92
CA SER A 140 -1.27 -11.63 13.68
C SER A 140 -0.80 -12.63 14.74
N SER A 141 -1.61 -13.63 15.07
CA SER A 141 -1.21 -14.75 15.94
C SER A 141 -0.45 -15.86 15.19
N ALA A 142 -0.39 -15.79 13.86
CA ALA A 142 0.40 -16.72 13.05
C ALA A 142 1.90 -16.57 13.33
N SER A 143 2.66 -17.63 13.06
CA SER A 143 4.12 -17.56 13.19
C SER A 143 4.72 -16.47 12.29
N PRO A 144 5.84 -15.82 12.67
CA PRO A 144 6.48 -14.80 11.83
C PRO A 144 6.80 -15.29 10.41
N LYS A 145 7.18 -16.57 10.27
CA LYS A 145 7.43 -17.20 8.96
C LYS A 145 6.16 -17.27 8.12
N THR A 146 5.05 -17.69 8.71
CA THR A 146 3.75 -17.78 8.04
C THR A 146 3.23 -16.40 7.66
N LEU A 147 3.37 -15.42 8.55
CA LEU A 147 2.96 -14.04 8.29
C LEU A 147 3.76 -13.42 7.14
N LYS A 148 5.10 -13.61 7.14
CA LYS A 148 5.98 -13.17 6.04
C LYS A 148 5.56 -13.81 4.72
N GLN A 149 5.39 -15.12 4.68
CA GLN A 149 4.96 -15.84 3.47
C GLN A 149 3.63 -15.29 2.94
N ARG A 150 2.60 -15.19 3.79
CA ARG A 150 1.28 -14.70 3.37
C ARG A 150 1.33 -13.25 2.88
N THR A 151 2.06 -12.38 3.59
CA THR A 151 2.25 -10.97 3.18
C THR A 151 2.88 -10.89 1.79
N CYS A 152 3.91 -11.69 1.53
CA CYS A 152 4.62 -11.70 0.26
C CYS A 152 3.80 -12.31 -0.88
N CYS A 153 3.01 -13.33 -0.58
CA CYS A 153 2.02 -13.88 -1.52
C CYS A 153 1.01 -12.82 -1.96
N ILE A 154 0.37 -12.14 -0.99
CA ILE A 154 -0.61 -11.09 -1.27
C ILE A 154 0.01 -9.96 -2.12
N TYR A 155 1.26 -9.60 -1.83
CA TYR A 155 2.00 -8.60 -2.60
C TYR A 155 2.20 -8.99 -4.07
N PHE A 156 2.71 -10.20 -4.35
CA PHE A 156 2.92 -10.64 -5.73
C PHE A 156 1.63 -11.01 -6.48
N GLU A 157 0.61 -11.49 -5.77
CA GLU A 157 -0.71 -11.72 -6.37
C GLU A 157 -1.32 -10.42 -6.89
N ASN A 158 -1.21 -9.32 -6.14
CA ASN A 158 -1.66 -8.01 -6.59
C ASN A 158 -0.90 -7.52 -7.83
N ILE A 159 0.43 -7.67 -7.84
CA ILE A 159 1.28 -7.33 -8.99
C ILE A 159 0.83 -8.13 -10.22
N ARG A 160 0.65 -9.44 -10.07
CA ARG A 160 0.27 -10.35 -11.15
C ARG A 160 -1.14 -10.06 -11.66
N CYS A 161 -2.11 -9.86 -10.77
CA CYS A 161 -3.48 -9.51 -11.13
C CYS A 161 -3.50 -8.22 -11.97
N SER A 162 -2.88 -7.15 -11.45
CA SER A 162 -2.84 -5.85 -12.12
C SER A 162 -2.11 -5.90 -13.47
N SER A 163 -0.97 -6.60 -13.52
CA SER A 163 -0.16 -6.75 -14.73
C SER A 163 -0.83 -7.58 -15.81
N ASN A 164 -1.48 -8.69 -15.43
CA ASN A 164 -2.19 -9.55 -16.38
C ASN A 164 -3.40 -8.82 -16.98
N ALA A 165 -4.25 -8.22 -16.14
CA ALA A 165 -5.39 -7.43 -16.60
C ALA A 165 -4.95 -6.31 -17.56
N THR A 166 -3.84 -5.65 -17.25
CA THR A 166 -3.27 -4.61 -18.11
C THR A 166 -2.68 -5.17 -19.40
N SER A 167 -1.94 -6.28 -19.35
CA SER A 167 -1.32 -6.89 -20.53
C SER A 167 -2.37 -7.36 -21.53
N GLU A 168 -3.45 -7.95 -21.02
CA GLU A 168 -4.56 -8.47 -21.83
C GLU A 168 -5.31 -7.35 -22.56
N ALA A 169 -5.53 -6.21 -21.91
CA ALA A 169 -6.32 -5.12 -22.47
C ALA A 169 -5.51 -4.03 -23.17
N CYS A 170 -4.34 -3.68 -22.64
CA CYS A 170 -3.51 -2.54 -23.04
C CYS A 170 -2.17 -2.95 -23.67
N GLY A 171 -1.83 -4.24 -23.68
CA GLY A 171 -0.61 -4.78 -24.24
C GLY A 171 0.51 -4.96 -23.21
N GLN A 172 1.47 -5.81 -23.57
CA GLN A 172 2.55 -6.29 -22.70
C GLN A 172 3.33 -5.16 -22.03
N GLU A 173 3.67 -4.11 -22.78
CA GLU A 173 4.45 -2.97 -22.28
C GLU A 173 3.71 -2.21 -21.16
N ALA A 174 2.38 -2.09 -21.26
CA ALA A 174 1.57 -1.46 -20.22
C ALA A 174 1.51 -2.34 -18.96
N GLY A 175 1.45 -3.66 -19.10
CA GLY A 175 1.49 -4.59 -17.96
C GLY A 175 2.84 -4.60 -17.24
N GLU A 176 3.94 -4.51 -18.01
CA GLU A 176 5.29 -4.34 -17.46
C GLU A 176 5.41 -3.03 -16.67
N LEU A 177 4.90 -1.92 -17.21
CA LEU A 177 4.83 -0.65 -16.49
C LEU A 177 4.05 -0.79 -15.17
N VAL A 178 2.86 -1.38 -15.19
CA VAL A 178 2.04 -1.54 -13.96
C VAL A 178 2.76 -2.41 -12.93
N SER A 179 3.47 -3.45 -13.37
CA SER A 179 4.32 -4.27 -12.49
C SER A 179 5.45 -3.46 -11.87
N GLU A 180 6.12 -2.62 -12.65
CA GLU A 180 7.20 -1.74 -12.20
C GLU A 180 6.68 -0.72 -11.18
N LEU A 181 5.54 -0.09 -11.43
CA LEU A 181 4.91 0.88 -10.52
C LEU A 181 4.66 0.26 -9.13
N TRP A 182 4.06 -0.93 -9.08
CA TRP A 182 3.85 -1.64 -7.81
C TRP A 182 5.16 -2.02 -7.11
N ARG A 183 6.18 -2.46 -7.85
CA ARG A 183 7.50 -2.79 -7.28
C ARG A 183 8.24 -1.56 -6.74
N LEU A 184 8.10 -0.40 -7.38
CA LEU A 184 8.67 0.85 -6.91
C LEU A 184 7.98 1.31 -5.62
N LEU A 185 6.65 1.20 -5.55
CA LEU A 185 5.88 1.49 -4.33
C LEU A 185 6.29 0.58 -3.16
N GLY A 186 6.46 -0.72 -3.41
CA GLY A 186 6.94 -1.64 -2.38
C GLY A 186 8.40 -1.42 -1.97
N GLY A 187 9.17 -0.75 -2.81
CA GLY A 187 10.56 -0.39 -2.56
C GLY A 187 11.48 -1.60 -2.40
N THR A 188 12.75 -1.34 -2.08
CA THR A 188 13.74 -2.41 -1.88
C THR A 188 13.36 -3.34 -0.74
N TYR A 189 12.67 -2.82 0.29
CA TYR A 189 12.29 -3.60 1.46
C TYR A 189 11.34 -4.74 1.10
N LEU A 190 10.16 -4.46 0.53
CA LEU A 190 9.21 -5.52 0.17
C LEU A 190 9.77 -6.40 -0.94
N ASN A 191 10.46 -5.82 -1.92
CA ASN A 191 11.06 -6.60 -3.00
C ASN A 191 12.07 -7.63 -2.47
N GLN A 192 13.01 -7.24 -1.59
CA GLN A 192 13.98 -8.18 -1.03
C GLN A 192 13.37 -9.12 0.00
N LEU A 193 12.46 -8.64 0.85
CA LEU A 193 11.76 -9.45 1.84
C LEU A 193 11.00 -10.60 1.16
N CYS A 194 10.37 -10.28 0.02
CA CYS A 194 9.47 -11.16 -0.68
C CYS A 194 10.08 -11.92 -1.83
N GLU A 195 11.27 -11.57 -2.32
CA GLU A 195 11.95 -12.24 -3.44
C GLU A 195 11.88 -13.78 -3.41
N PRO A 196 12.05 -14.47 -2.25
CA PRO A 196 11.94 -15.93 -2.19
C PRO A 196 10.55 -16.50 -2.50
N TYR A 197 9.52 -15.64 -2.57
CA TYR A 197 8.12 -15.98 -2.79
C TYR A 197 7.59 -15.48 -4.15
N SER A 198 8.44 -14.90 -5.00
CA SER A 198 8.03 -14.33 -6.29
C SER A 198 7.50 -15.39 -7.27
N GLU A 199 7.97 -16.62 -7.16
CA GLU A 199 7.53 -17.78 -7.97
C GLU A 199 6.44 -18.62 -7.30
N TYR A 200 6.02 -18.29 -6.08
CA TYR A 200 4.94 -19.02 -5.43
C TYR A 200 3.66 -18.82 -6.23
N ASP A 201 3.06 -19.92 -6.70
CA ASP A 201 1.75 -19.87 -7.32
C ASP A 201 0.66 -19.58 -6.28
N SER A 202 -0.51 -19.17 -6.76
CA SER A 202 -1.67 -18.84 -5.91
C SER A 202 -2.14 -20.05 -5.08
N GLU A 203 -1.82 -21.28 -5.50
CA GLU A 203 -2.12 -22.49 -4.73
C GLU A 203 -1.19 -22.64 -3.53
N SER A 204 0.12 -22.44 -3.72
CA SER A 204 1.14 -22.42 -2.67
C SER A 204 1.01 -21.22 -1.73
N CYS A 205 0.33 -20.17 -2.19
CA CYS A 205 -0.06 -18.99 -1.44
C CYS A 205 -1.43 -19.10 -0.73
N THR A 206 -2.15 -20.22 -0.87
CA THR A 206 -3.43 -20.35 -0.18
C THR A 206 -3.27 -20.32 1.34
N PRO A 207 -4.07 -19.50 2.06
CA PRO A 207 -4.27 -19.73 3.47
C PRO A 207 -4.88 -21.12 3.64
N ALA A 208 -4.43 -21.87 4.63
CA ALA A 208 -5.13 -23.06 5.12
C ALA A 208 -6.47 -22.65 5.77
N SER A 209 -7.40 -22.07 5.00
CA SER A 209 -8.79 -21.80 5.36
C SER A 209 -9.61 -21.25 4.17
N LYS A 210 -9.70 -21.98 3.05
CA LYS A 210 -10.87 -21.84 2.16
C LYS A 210 -12.17 -22.43 2.77
N SER A 211 -12.16 -22.75 4.07
CA SER A 211 -13.28 -23.37 4.79
C SER A 211 -13.57 -22.71 6.13
N ILE A 212 -13.89 -21.42 6.16
CA ILE A 212 -14.65 -20.86 7.29
C ILE A 212 -15.84 -20.09 6.69
N ARG A 213 -17.00 -20.73 6.70
CA ARG A 213 -18.28 -20.04 6.51
C ARG A 213 -18.40 -18.99 7.62
N LEU A 214 -18.59 -17.74 7.23
CA LEU A 214 -18.87 -16.63 8.13
C LEU A 214 -20.14 -16.94 8.97
N THR A 215 -19.97 -17.11 10.27
CA THR A 215 -21.02 -16.81 11.25
C THR A 215 -20.75 -15.39 11.79
N PRO A 216 -21.74 -14.48 11.78
CA PRO A 216 -21.52 -13.11 12.21
C PRO A 216 -21.73 -13.02 13.73
N ARG A 217 -20.66 -12.85 14.51
CA ARG A 217 -20.67 -12.04 15.75
C ARG A 217 -19.30 -12.01 16.43
N THR A 218 -18.62 -10.87 16.38
CA THR A 218 -18.26 -10.01 17.53
C THR A 218 -17.08 -9.09 17.16
N ASN A 219 -17.16 -7.85 17.64
CA ASN A 219 -16.21 -6.74 17.46
C ASN A 219 -14.76 -7.13 17.82
N ILE A 220 -13.87 -7.21 16.83
CA ILE A 220 -12.41 -7.21 17.04
C ILE A 220 -11.75 -6.26 16.02
N LEU A 221 -12.21 -5.00 16.02
CA LEU A 221 -11.78 -3.96 15.09
C LEU A 221 -10.52 -3.18 15.56
N GLY A 222 -9.65 -3.77 16.40
CA GLY A 222 -8.59 -3.00 17.08
C GLY A 222 -7.24 -3.67 17.27
N VAL A 223 -6.87 -4.71 16.51
CA VAL A 223 -5.63 -5.48 16.81
C VAL A 223 -4.71 -5.72 15.60
N LEU A 224 -5.04 -5.20 14.42
CA LEU A 224 -4.36 -5.63 13.18
C LEU A 224 -3.18 -4.76 12.73
N PHE A 225 -2.79 -3.73 13.48
CA PHE A 225 -1.60 -2.93 13.15
C PHE A 225 -0.48 -2.82 14.20
N PRO A 226 -0.68 -3.05 15.51
CA PRO A 226 0.43 -3.02 16.47
C PRO A 226 1.51 -4.08 16.23
N PHE A 227 1.26 -5.11 15.41
CA PHE A 227 2.19 -6.24 15.26
C PHE A 227 3.05 -6.25 14.00
N LEU A 228 2.75 -5.46 12.96
CA LEU A 228 3.78 -5.21 11.94
C LEU A 228 4.93 -4.38 12.57
N PHE A 229 4.59 -3.51 13.52
CA PHE A 229 5.56 -2.82 14.39
C PHE A 229 6.16 -3.74 15.48
N GLY A 230 5.35 -4.54 16.18
CA GLY A 230 5.81 -5.43 17.25
C GLY A 230 6.62 -6.66 16.80
N ALA A 231 6.45 -7.13 15.57
CA ALA A 231 7.24 -8.24 15.01
C ALA A 231 8.55 -7.74 14.38
N ALA A 232 8.56 -6.56 13.76
CA ALA A 232 9.78 -5.93 13.25
C ALA A 232 10.75 -5.56 14.39
N SER A 233 10.26 -5.04 15.51
CA SER A 233 11.08 -4.72 16.69
C SER A 233 11.69 -5.96 17.37
N ARG A 234 10.99 -7.10 17.34
CA ARG A 234 11.51 -8.38 17.86
C ARG A 234 12.50 -9.05 16.91
N TYR A 235 12.29 -8.93 15.60
CA TYR A 235 13.21 -9.46 14.58
C TYR A 235 14.53 -8.67 14.54
N LEU A 236 14.48 -7.33 14.60
CA LEU A 236 15.67 -6.48 14.64
C LEU A 236 16.49 -6.60 15.94
N ARG A 237 15.89 -7.13 17.03
CA ARG A 237 16.59 -7.42 18.29
C ARG A 237 17.34 -8.77 18.29
N GLN A 238 17.08 -9.65 17.32
CA GLN A 238 17.74 -10.96 17.25
C GLN A 238 18.99 -10.98 16.34
N GLU A 239 19.21 -9.95 15.52
CA GLU A 239 20.40 -9.83 14.66
C GLU A 239 21.42 -8.77 15.17
N GLY A 240 21.30 -8.34 16.43
CA GLY A 240 22.27 -7.48 17.13
C GLY A 240 23.00 -8.21 18.24
#